data_AF-A0A2K9NN51-F1
#
_entry.id   AF-A0A2K9NN51-F1
#
_cell.length_a   1.000
_cell.length_b   1.000
_cell.length_c   1.000
_cell.angle_alpha   90.00
_cell.angle_beta   90.00
_cell.angle_gamma   90.00
#
_symmetry.space_group_name_H-M   'P 1'
#
loop_
_entity.id
_entity.type
_entity.pdbx_description
1 polymer ?
#
loop_
_entity_poly.entity_id
_entity_poly.type
_entity_poly.pdbx_seq_one_letter_code
_entity_poly.pdbx_strand_id
1 'polypeptide(L)'
;MTISLGALRNAIFTLVLLMGSAMTFAADDQVKEDVAKFSKECSKFREDHIQEMRDLHVKHINEMYDRKLANVRELEELYKQLKPGDKTHNKALREQIKEKQDSFKKEEEKNRKEFKENVLKKKNKEFQEAMKTRMKEMKSKYKD
;
A
#
# COMPACT_ATOMS: atom_id res chain seq x y z
N MET A 1 12.68 -12.90 -1.30
CA MET A 1 11.50 -13.61 -0.74
C MET A 1 10.23 -12.84 -1.08
N THR A 2 9.49 -13.30 -2.09
CA THR A 2 8.17 -12.79 -2.46
C THR A 2 7.13 -13.52 -1.61
N ILE A 3 6.77 -12.95 -0.46
CA ILE A 3 5.55 -13.39 0.22
C ILE A 3 4.39 -12.92 -0.66
N SER A 4 3.84 -13.86 -1.43
CA SER A 4 2.63 -13.68 -2.23
C SER A 4 1.53 -13.07 -1.35
N LEU A 5 0.89 -11.98 -1.82
CA LEU A 5 -0.28 -11.39 -1.16
C LEU A 5 -1.39 -12.44 -0.88
N GLY A 6 -1.40 -13.56 -1.63
CA GLY A 6 -2.31 -14.68 -1.41
C GLY A 6 -2.04 -15.44 -0.10
N ALA A 7 -0.78 -15.59 0.32
CA ALA A 7 -0.44 -16.25 1.58
C ALA A 7 -0.88 -15.41 2.80
N LEU A 8 -0.81 -14.09 2.68
CA LEU A 8 -1.20 -13.15 3.73
C LEU A 8 -2.73 -13.08 3.93
N ARG A 9 -3.49 -13.11 2.82
CA ARG A 9 -4.96 -13.22 2.86
C ARG A 9 -5.41 -14.53 3.52
N ASN A 10 -4.78 -15.65 3.17
CA ASN A 10 -5.15 -16.96 3.72
C ASN A 10 -4.87 -17.07 5.22
N ALA A 11 -3.77 -16.50 5.73
CA ALA A 11 -3.41 -16.59 7.15
C ALA A 11 -4.36 -15.80 8.07
N ILE A 12 -4.81 -14.62 7.66
CA ILE A 12 -5.75 -13.80 8.46
C ILE A 12 -7.16 -14.42 8.42
N PHE A 13 -7.56 -14.99 7.28
CA PHE A 13 -8.87 -15.64 7.12
C PHE A 13 -8.97 -16.94 7.94
N THR A 14 -7.92 -17.78 7.93
CA THR A 14 -7.88 -19.01 8.74
C THR A 14 -7.88 -18.73 10.24
N LEU A 15 -7.18 -17.68 10.71
CA LEU A 15 -7.11 -17.38 12.14
C LEU A 15 -8.48 -16.98 12.73
N VAL A 16 -9.32 -16.30 11.94
CA VAL A 16 -10.67 -15.88 12.36
C VAL A 16 -11.66 -17.04 12.27
N LEU A 17 -11.55 -17.88 11.24
CA LEU A 17 -12.36 -19.09 11.08
C LEU A 17 -12.12 -20.12 12.21
N LEU A 18 -10.87 -20.29 12.63
CA LEU A 18 -10.49 -21.19 13.74
C LEU A 18 -11.03 -20.73 15.10
N MET A 19 -11.21 -19.42 15.30
CA MET A 19 -11.77 -18.89 16.55
C MET A 19 -13.30 -18.93 16.58
N GLY A 20 -13.95 -18.76 15.42
CA GLY A 20 -15.39 -18.97 15.28
C GLY A 20 -15.82 -20.43 15.54
N SER A 21 -14.93 -21.40 15.34
CA SER A 21 -15.21 -22.83 15.53
C SER A 21 -14.83 -23.38 16.90
N ALA A 22 -13.86 -22.77 17.61
CA ALA A 22 -13.46 -23.22 18.95
C ALA A 22 -14.33 -22.66 20.09
N MET A 23 -14.93 -21.47 19.94
CA MET A 23 -15.76 -20.86 21.00
C MET A 23 -17.25 -21.22 20.92
N THR A 24 -17.73 -21.84 19.83
CA THR A 24 -19.18 -21.97 19.56
C THR A 24 -19.79 -23.29 20.01
N PHE A 25 -19.01 -24.31 20.39
CA PHE A 25 -19.56 -25.64 20.69
C PHE A 25 -20.06 -25.85 22.13
N ALA A 26 -19.85 -24.91 23.06
CA ALA A 26 -20.35 -25.02 24.45
C ALA A 26 -20.58 -23.67 25.16
N ALA A 27 -20.79 -22.60 24.40
CA ALA A 27 -20.83 -21.23 24.92
C ALA A 27 -22.26 -20.77 25.28
N ASP A 28 -22.38 -20.12 26.44
CA ASP A 28 -23.57 -19.38 26.89
C ASP A 28 -24.00 -18.32 25.84
N ASP A 29 -25.27 -17.95 25.80
CA ASP A 29 -25.81 -17.06 24.74
C ASP A 29 -25.12 -15.68 24.73
N GLN A 30 -24.65 -15.22 25.90
CA GLN A 30 -23.84 -13.99 26.02
C GLN A 30 -22.51 -14.09 25.26
N VAL A 31 -21.83 -15.23 25.30
CA VAL A 31 -20.56 -15.45 24.60
C VAL A 31 -20.79 -15.47 23.08
N LYS A 32 -21.92 -16.04 22.63
CA LYS A 32 -22.28 -16.01 21.19
C LYS A 32 -22.53 -14.58 20.71
N GLU A 33 -23.21 -13.76 21.50
CA GLU A 33 -23.46 -12.34 21.18
C GLU A 33 -22.14 -11.56 21.09
N ASP A 34 -21.24 -11.74 22.06
CA ASP A 34 -19.94 -11.07 22.07
C ASP A 34 -19.06 -11.48 20.90
N VAL A 35 -19.04 -12.77 20.54
CA VAL A 35 -18.33 -13.28 19.35
C VAL A 35 -18.91 -12.69 18.06
N ALA A 36 -20.24 -12.60 17.97
CA ALA A 36 -20.90 -11.98 16.81
C ALA A 36 -20.57 -10.48 16.70
N LYS A 37 -20.57 -9.75 17.82
CA LYS A 37 -20.18 -8.34 17.89
C LYS A 37 -18.73 -8.12 17.50
N PHE A 38 -17.82 -8.92 18.07
CA PHE A 38 -16.39 -8.89 17.73
C PHE A 38 -16.17 -9.18 16.24
N SER A 39 -16.87 -10.16 15.67
CA SER A 39 -16.79 -10.49 14.25
C SER A 39 -17.23 -9.32 13.34
N LYS A 40 -18.29 -8.60 13.71
CA LYS A 40 -18.74 -7.39 13.01
C LYS A 40 -17.69 -6.27 13.12
N GLU A 41 -17.16 -6.01 14.31
CA GLU A 41 -16.13 -5.00 14.53
C GLU A 41 -14.83 -5.30 13.77
N CYS A 42 -14.40 -6.56 13.73
CA CYS A 42 -13.25 -6.99 12.92
C CYS A 42 -13.51 -6.88 11.42
N SER A 43 -14.74 -7.13 10.97
CA SER A 43 -15.10 -6.98 9.56
C SER A 43 -15.07 -5.51 9.14
N LYS A 44 -15.67 -4.62 9.93
CA LYS A 44 -15.58 -3.17 9.71
C LYS A 44 -14.14 -2.67 9.73
N PHE A 45 -13.33 -3.11 10.69
CA PHE A 45 -11.92 -2.73 10.75
C PHE A 45 -11.10 -3.18 9.53
N ARG A 46 -11.43 -4.35 8.94
CA ARG A 46 -10.85 -4.79 7.68
C ARG A 46 -11.30 -3.94 6.50
N GLU A 47 -12.57 -3.59 6.43
CA GLU A 47 -13.12 -2.72 5.39
C GLU A 47 -12.45 -1.34 5.43
N ASP A 48 -12.34 -0.73 6.62
CA ASP A 48 -11.68 0.56 6.82
C ASP A 48 -10.20 0.50 6.37
N HIS A 49 -9.48 -0.57 6.72
CA HIS A 49 -8.09 -0.77 6.26
C HIS A 49 -7.99 -0.94 4.74
N ILE A 50 -8.92 -1.68 4.12
CA ILE A 50 -8.96 -1.84 2.66
C ILE A 50 -9.19 -0.49 1.99
N GLN A 51 -10.10 0.33 2.54
CA GLN A 51 -10.38 1.66 2.03
C GLN A 51 -9.17 2.59 2.17
N GLU A 52 -8.51 2.61 3.34
CA GLU A 52 -7.29 3.39 3.55
C GLU A 52 -6.18 3.00 2.56
N MET A 53 -5.97 1.69 2.37
CA MET A 53 -4.97 1.18 1.42
C MET A 53 -5.30 1.56 -0.02
N ARG A 54 -6.58 1.50 -0.41
CA ARG A 54 -7.05 1.96 -1.72
C ARG A 54 -6.74 3.44 -1.91
N ASP A 55 -7.06 4.27 -0.94
CA ASP A 55 -6.91 5.72 -1.05
C ASP A 55 -5.43 6.13 -1.11
N LEU A 56 -4.57 5.44 -0.36
CA LEU A 56 -3.11 5.59 -0.48
C LEU A 56 -2.61 5.23 -1.88
N HIS A 57 -3.12 4.14 -2.47
CA HIS A 57 -2.76 3.73 -3.84
C HIS A 57 -3.21 4.77 -4.87
N VAL A 58 -4.45 5.24 -4.80
CA VAL A 58 -4.98 6.25 -5.73
C VAL A 58 -4.16 7.54 -5.62
N LYS A 59 -3.89 8.02 -4.40
CA LYS A 59 -3.07 9.21 -4.17
C LYS A 59 -1.68 9.07 -4.81
N HIS A 60 -0.99 7.95 -4.55
CA HIS A 60 0.34 7.73 -5.12
C HIS A 60 0.32 7.64 -6.65
N ILE A 61 -0.68 7.00 -7.23
CA ILE A 61 -0.84 6.93 -8.70
C ILE A 61 -1.01 8.33 -9.29
N ASN A 62 -1.88 9.15 -8.69
CA ASN A 62 -2.10 10.53 -9.16
C ASN A 62 -0.80 11.35 -9.09
N GLU A 63 -0.10 11.32 -7.95
CA GLU A 63 1.19 12.00 -7.80
C GLU A 63 2.23 11.54 -8.83
N MET A 64 2.25 10.25 -9.18
CA MET A 64 3.14 9.70 -10.20
C MET A 64 2.80 10.23 -11.61
N TYR A 65 1.52 10.35 -11.93
CA TYR A 65 1.09 10.92 -13.21
C TYR A 65 1.36 12.42 -13.30
N ASP A 66 1.12 13.17 -12.24
CA ASP A 66 1.42 14.61 -12.18
C ASP A 66 2.90 14.89 -12.42
N ARG A 67 3.79 14.09 -11.78
CA ARG A 67 5.24 14.19 -12.01
C ARG A 67 5.63 13.84 -13.45
N LYS A 68 5.00 12.81 -14.04
CA LYS A 68 5.25 12.45 -15.45
C LYS A 68 4.83 13.57 -16.39
N LEU A 69 3.67 14.18 -16.16
CA LEU A 69 3.20 15.31 -16.95
C LEU A 69 4.15 16.51 -16.82
N ALA A 70 4.62 16.82 -15.60
CA ALA A 70 5.60 17.87 -15.38
C ALA A 70 6.91 17.59 -16.13
N ASN A 71 7.45 16.37 -16.03
CA ASN A 71 8.66 15.98 -16.75
C ASN A 71 8.49 16.05 -18.28
N VAL A 72 7.35 15.63 -18.83
CA VAL A 72 7.06 15.76 -20.26
C VAL A 72 7.09 17.23 -20.69
N ARG A 73 6.44 18.12 -19.94
CA ARG A 73 6.44 19.56 -20.23
C ARG A 73 7.85 20.16 -20.19
N GLU A 74 8.65 19.80 -19.19
CA GLU A 74 10.05 20.25 -19.12
C GLU A 74 10.87 19.79 -20.32
N LEU A 75 10.69 18.54 -20.75
CA LEU A 75 11.39 18.00 -21.91
C LEU A 75 10.94 18.68 -23.20
N GLU A 76 9.65 18.95 -23.37
CA GLU A 76 9.12 19.72 -24.50
C GLU A 76 9.76 21.11 -24.61
N GLU A 77 9.92 21.81 -23.49
CA GLU A 77 10.60 23.12 -23.47
C GLU A 77 12.07 23.03 -23.88
N LEU A 78 12.76 21.93 -23.55
CA LEU A 78 14.13 21.70 -24.02
C LEU A 78 14.18 21.35 -25.51
N TYR A 79 13.22 20.56 -26.00
CA TYR A 79 13.14 20.22 -27.42
C TYR A 79 12.87 21.45 -28.30
N LYS A 80 12.05 22.42 -27.82
CA LYS A 80 11.79 23.68 -28.53
C LYS A 80 13.06 24.53 -28.73
N GLN A 81 14.10 24.33 -27.92
CA GLN A 81 15.36 25.08 -28.03
C GLN A 81 16.30 24.52 -29.10
N LEU A 82 16.02 23.33 -29.64
CA LEU A 82 16.83 22.75 -30.71
C LEU A 82 16.70 23.58 -31.99
N LYS A 83 17.85 23.96 -32.57
CA LYS A 83 17.92 24.78 -33.79
C LYS A 83 18.52 23.99 -34.94
N PRO A 84 17.89 23.95 -36.13
CA PRO A 84 18.51 23.36 -37.32
C PRO A 84 19.87 24.01 -37.60
N GLY A 85 20.89 23.19 -37.88
CA GLY A 85 22.23 23.66 -38.24
C GLY A 85 23.20 23.88 -37.07
N ASP A 86 22.73 24.12 -35.83
CA ASP A 86 23.61 24.34 -34.68
C ASP A 86 23.98 23.01 -33.98
N LYS A 87 25.03 22.35 -34.47
CA LYS A 87 25.43 21.02 -33.97
C LYS A 87 25.96 21.04 -32.53
N THR A 88 26.70 22.07 -32.14
CA THR A 88 27.33 22.14 -30.81
C THR A 88 26.29 22.39 -29.73
N HIS A 89 25.39 23.36 -29.95
CA HIS A 89 24.31 23.65 -29.02
C HIS A 89 23.33 22.48 -28.90
N ASN A 90 22.93 21.88 -30.03
CA ASN A 90 22.01 20.74 -30.03
C ASN A 90 22.61 19.51 -29.33
N LYS A 91 23.93 19.30 -29.40
CA LYS A 91 24.59 18.21 -28.67
C LYS A 91 24.45 18.41 -27.17
N ALA A 92 24.74 19.62 -26.67
CA ALA A 92 24.61 19.96 -25.26
C ALA A 92 23.15 19.82 -24.76
N LEU A 93 22.17 20.30 -25.53
CA LEU A 93 20.75 20.13 -25.21
C LEU A 93 20.34 18.65 -25.15
N ARG A 94 20.82 17.82 -26.07
CA ARG A 94 20.53 16.37 -26.06
C ARG A 94 21.14 15.66 -24.85
N GLU A 95 22.34 16.07 -24.43
CA GLU A 95 22.96 15.55 -23.21
C GLU A 95 22.13 15.94 -21.97
N GLN A 96 21.70 17.20 -21.86
CA GLN A 96 20.82 17.64 -20.77
C GLN A 96 19.47 16.89 -20.75
N ILE A 97 18.87 16.67 -21.92
CA ILE A 97 17.62 15.90 -22.05
C ILE A 97 17.83 14.46 -21.54
N LYS A 98 18.94 13.81 -21.93
CA LYS A 98 19.27 12.46 -21.47
C LYS A 98 19.47 12.42 -19.95
N GLU A 99 20.24 13.35 -19.41
CA GLU A 99 20.50 13.46 -17.96
C GLU A 99 19.20 13.64 -17.17
N LYS A 100 18.30 14.52 -17.64
CA LYS A 100 16.97 14.70 -17.03
C LYS A 100 16.12 13.43 -17.10
N GLN A 101 16.07 12.77 -18.25
CA GLN A 101 15.34 11.51 -18.40
C GLN A 101 15.87 10.42 -17.46
N ASP A 102 17.18 10.29 -17.32
CA ASP A 102 17.78 9.27 -16.46
C ASP A 102 17.66 9.61 -14.97
N SER A 103 17.76 10.89 -14.61
CA SER A 103 17.44 11.38 -13.26
C SER A 103 15.98 11.05 -12.90
N PHE A 104 15.05 11.37 -13.79
CA PHE A 104 13.63 11.10 -13.59
C PHE A 104 13.32 9.61 -13.42
N LYS A 105 13.95 8.72 -14.20
CA LYS A 105 13.80 7.26 -14.02
C LYS A 105 14.28 6.79 -12.65
N LYS A 106 15.44 7.28 -12.20
CA LYS A 106 15.99 6.93 -10.88
C LYS A 106 15.08 7.43 -9.77
N GLU A 107 14.56 8.64 -9.91
CA GLU A 107 13.61 9.21 -8.96
C GLU A 107 12.30 8.42 -8.93
N GLU A 108 11.73 8.07 -10.09
CA GLU A 108 10.53 7.23 -10.19
C GLU A 108 10.73 5.87 -9.51
N GLU A 109 11.88 5.22 -9.72
CA GLU A 109 12.18 3.95 -9.07
C GLU A 109 12.29 4.10 -7.55
N LYS A 110 12.97 5.15 -7.08
CA LYS A 110 13.10 5.47 -5.65
C LYS A 110 11.73 5.71 -5.02
N ASN A 111 10.91 6.57 -5.63
CA ASN A 111 9.55 6.88 -5.16
C ASN A 111 8.68 5.62 -5.06
N ARG A 112 8.73 4.72 -6.07
CA ARG A 112 8.01 3.43 -6.02
C ARG A 112 8.47 2.54 -4.88
N LYS A 113 9.78 2.45 -4.65
CA LYS A 113 10.36 1.67 -3.54
C LYS A 113 9.94 2.24 -2.19
N GLU A 114 10.05 3.55 -2.02
CA GLU A 114 9.65 4.23 -0.77
C GLU A 114 8.16 4.06 -0.48
N PHE A 115 7.29 4.21 -1.49
CA PHE A 115 5.87 3.96 -1.31
C PHE A 115 5.58 2.51 -0.87
N LYS A 116 6.21 1.53 -1.53
CA LYS A 116 6.02 0.11 -1.18
C LYS A 116 6.54 -0.22 0.22
N GLU A 117 7.76 0.18 0.52
CA GLU A 117 8.49 -0.24 1.73
C GLU A 117 8.12 0.60 2.95
N ASN A 118 8.00 1.92 2.80
CA ASN A 118 7.83 2.82 3.95
C ASN A 118 6.37 3.16 4.19
N VAL A 119 5.51 3.12 3.16
CA VAL A 119 4.08 3.42 3.31
C VAL A 119 3.27 2.12 3.41
N LEU A 120 3.24 1.31 2.36
CA LEU A 120 2.35 0.14 2.30
C LEU A 120 2.73 -0.95 3.31
N LYS A 121 4.02 -1.33 3.41
CA LYS A 121 4.44 -2.34 4.38
C LYS A 121 4.25 -1.88 5.82
N LYS A 122 4.55 -0.61 6.11
CA LYS A 122 4.34 -0.04 7.45
C LYS A 122 2.87 -0.12 7.86
N LYS A 123 1.96 0.36 7.00
CA LYS A 123 0.52 0.31 7.24
C LYS A 123 -0.02 -1.10 7.42
N ASN A 124 0.44 -2.05 6.59
CA ASN A 124 0.07 -3.45 6.76
C ASN A 124 0.59 -4.05 8.08
N LYS A 125 1.79 -3.67 8.52
CA LYS A 125 2.34 -4.13 9.80
C LYS A 125 1.53 -3.58 10.99
N GLU A 126 1.20 -2.28 10.96
CA GLU A 126 0.34 -1.63 11.96
C GLU A 126 -1.03 -2.33 12.05
N PHE A 127 -1.65 -2.61 10.90
CA PHE A 127 -2.91 -3.35 10.84
C PHE A 127 -2.81 -4.76 11.44
N GLN A 128 -1.72 -5.49 11.12
CA GLN A 128 -1.50 -6.83 11.67
C GLN A 128 -1.31 -6.82 13.18
N GLU A 129 -0.57 -5.85 13.70
CA GLU A 129 -0.36 -5.70 15.14
C GLU A 129 -1.66 -5.35 15.85
N ALA A 130 -2.44 -4.41 15.30
CA ALA A 130 -3.77 -4.07 15.82
C ALA A 130 -4.72 -5.27 15.82
N MET A 131 -4.76 -6.05 14.74
CA MET A 131 -5.55 -7.29 14.69
C MET A 131 -5.10 -8.32 15.72
N LYS A 132 -3.79 -8.53 15.89
CA LYS A 132 -3.26 -9.45 16.90
C LYS A 132 -3.66 -9.02 18.31
N THR A 133 -3.59 -7.74 18.62
CA THR A 133 -3.99 -7.19 19.92
C THR A 133 -5.48 -7.42 20.19
N ARG A 134 -6.36 -7.04 19.25
CA ARG A 134 -7.82 -7.30 19.36
C ARG A 134 -8.13 -8.77 19.59
N MET A 135 -7.44 -9.67 18.89
CA MET A 135 -7.63 -11.11 19.04
C MET A 135 -7.16 -11.62 20.41
N LYS A 136 -6.06 -11.08 20.94
CA LYS A 136 -5.59 -11.42 22.29
C LYS A 136 -6.58 -10.94 23.35
N GLU A 137 -7.08 -9.71 23.24
CA GLU A 137 -8.07 -9.13 24.14
C GLU A 137 -9.37 -9.95 24.18
N MET A 138 -9.85 -10.37 23.01
CA MET A 138 -11.03 -11.24 22.92
C MET A 138 -10.77 -12.60 23.59
N LYS A 139 -9.61 -13.23 23.36
CA LYS A 139 -9.27 -14.51 24.00
C LYS A 139 -9.13 -14.39 25.51
N SER A 140 -8.55 -13.30 26.03
CA SER A 140 -8.38 -13.12 27.47
C SER A 140 -9.70 -12.96 28.21
N LYS A 141 -10.76 -12.47 27.54
CA LYS A 141 -12.09 -12.33 28.16
C LYS A 141 -12.78 -13.66 28.48
N TYR A 142 -12.37 -14.76 27.83
CA TYR A 142 -12.99 -16.08 27.98
C TYR A 142 -11.94 -17.16 28.33
N LYS A 143 -10.79 -16.74 28.86
CA LYS A 143 -9.76 -17.62 29.42
C LYS A 143 -10.00 -17.74 30.92
N ASP A 144 -11.06 -18.45 31.29
CA ASP A 144 -11.22 -19.10 32.59
C ASP A 144 -11.24 -20.62 32.35
#